data_AF-A0A0C3B7W2-F1
#
_entry.id   AF-A0A0C3B7W2-F1
#
_cell.length_a   1.000
_cell.length_b   1.000
_cell.length_c   1.000
_cell.angle_alpha   90.00
_cell.angle_beta   90.00
_cell.angle_gamma   90.00
#
_symmetry.space_group_name_H-M   'P 1'
#
loop_
_entity.id
_entity.type
_entity.pdbx_description
1 polymer ?
#
loop_
_entity_poly.entity_id
_entity_poly.type
_entity_poly.pdbx_seq_one_letter_code
_entity_poly.pdbx_strand_id
1 'polypeptide(L)'
;MCCHVAILVVITCGLIAPALAVNFTKFSNILNAVGIIYALCKSACETGPEPTEWSSFSPQFSTWLLPWVALVSQLSSGAGGRFENLTSFFLAVGSPTTAAYSLVLTCLSDISYLNVNHIFNILNSLQQALLKIIPEEGLLQSLVVLPENDAYWGELALWLDYTNTWSITAVTLILLVLLAYLFTVIDTFPPKTTGPFGSSDGQAVGTVWFWLLPVVVGWLQMSPKCECQQLNNALMCTSTIACVTTDSGLKLVNSDKWAFTMHEFSEDTSYINEKFTAPIFNYACFLPWTQNMEVVVATFCNAAHQAQAHHHVDECSHFGPDIWSRLFLASFFATLLQWGTAGAAIIIVFYTPPVGLGCCSGAYLVYAAMSTLIWVLLTTSSILTHFLATSRTCARSTSEHLSSDHDKVLRFVQTLEIFLCRLGKSPAACNTIWIVLVCMLQFGSIFGQCYCFGSVLGLRSRACDILIIDANEVTRPWLGGVGFACGSAVLFVGFINLFINAKPTIFP
;
A
#
# COMPACT_ATOMS: atom_id res chain seq x y z
N MET A 1 -8.94 -13.33 -36.10
CA MET A 1 -9.75 -13.47 -37.35
C MET A 1 -10.29 -14.90 -37.56
N CYS A 2 -9.62 -15.96 -37.09
CA CYS A 2 -10.15 -17.34 -37.18
C CYS A 2 -11.27 -17.65 -36.17
N CYS A 3 -11.31 -17.05 -34.97
CA CYS A 3 -12.42 -17.28 -34.04
C CYS A 3 -13.72 -16.60 -34.53
N HIS A 4 -13.61 -15.38 -35.09
CA HIS A 4 -14.73 -14.70 -35.76
C HIS A 4 -15.19 -15.41 -37.04
N VAL A 5 -14.28 -16.01 -37.81
CA VAL A 5 -14.64 -16.85 -38.98
C VAL A 5 -15.23 -18.19 -38.54
N ALA A 6 -14.78 -18.80 -37.44
CA ALA A 6 -15.42 -19.98 -36.86
C ALA A 6 -16.85 -19.66 -36.37
N ILE A 7 -17.05 -18.50 -35.74
CA ILE A 7 -18.38 -17.97 -35.37
C ILE A 7 -19.24 -17.71 -36.62
N LEU A 8 -18.68 -17.11 -37.67
CA LEU A 8 -19.39 -16.85 -38.92
C LEU A 8 -19.73 -18.14 -39.66
N VAL A 9 -18.81 -19.10 -39.74
CA VAL A 9 -19.01 -20.45 -40.30
C VAL A 9 -20.04 -21.21 -39.49
N VAL A 10 -20.04 -21.09 -38.16
CA VAL A 10 -21.05 -21.68 -37.27
C VAL A 10 -22.44 -21.07 -37.48
N ILE A 11 -22.55 -19.75 -37.55
CA ILE A 11 -23.82 -19.03 -37.76
C ILE A 11 -24.37 -19.28 -39.17
N THR A 12 -23.49 -19.31 -40.19
CA THR A 12 -23.87 -19.56 -41.58
C THR A 12 -24.15 -21.05 -41.89
N CYS A 13 -23.41 -22.00 -41.31
CA CYS A 13 -23.72 -23.44 -41.43
C CYS A 13 -24.99 -23.84 -40.67
N GLY A 14 -25.29 -23.20 -39.52
CA GLY A 14 -26.53 -23.42 -38.78
C GLY A 14 -27.80 -23.07 -39.59
N LEU A 15 -27.66 -22.23 -40.62
CA LEU A 15 -28.74 -21.88 -41.55
C LEU A 15 -28.77 -22.76 -42.82
N ILE A 16 -27.73 -23.55 -43.13
CA ILE A 16 -27.56 -24.17 -44.46
C ILE A 16 -27.34 -25.71 -44.45
N ALA A 17 -26.97 -26.38 -43.35
CA ALA A 17 -26.80 -27.84 -43.40
C ALA A 17 -27.06 -28.59 -42.08
N PRO A 18 -27.97 -29.59 -42.03
CA PRO A 18 -28.15 -30.46 -40.87
C PRO A 18 -27.10 -31.60 -40.76
N ALA A 19 -25.96 -31.52 -41.46
CA ALA A 19 -25.06 -32.67 -41.68
C ALA A 19 -23.63 -32.53 -41.10
N LEU A 20 -23.29 -31.45 -40.40
CA LEU A 20 -22.11 -31.40 -39.53
C LEU A 20 -22.59 -31.29 -38.10
N ALA A 21 -22.44 -32.37 -37.33
CA ALA A 21 -22.77 -32.43 -35.92
C ALA A 21 -21.85 -31.52 -35.09
N VAL A 22 -22.09 -30.21 -35.14
CA VAL A 22 -21.55 -29.26 -34.18
C VAL A 22 -22.40 -29.40 -32.93
N ASN A 23 -21.87 -30.08 -31.90
CA ASN A 23 -22.55 -30.24 -30.61
C ASN A 23 -22.65 -28.89 -29.89
N PHE A 24 -23.69 -28.11 -30.20
CA PHE A 24 -24.10 -26.98 -29.37
C PHE A 24 -24.77 -27.53 -28.11
N THR A 25 -24.05 -27.49 -27.00
CA THR A 25 -24.63 -27.86 -25.71
C THR A 25 -25.28 -26.62 -25.11
N LYS A 26 -26.62 -26.62 -25.02
CA LYS A 26 -27.33 -25.67 -24.16
C LYS A 26 -26.97 -26.03 -22.71
N PHE A 27 -26.25 -25.15 -22.03
CA PHE A 27 -25.82 -25.41 -20.66
C PHE A 27 -27.00 -25.19 -19.69
N SER A 28 -27.42 -26.26 -19.00
CA SER A 28 -28.63 -26.30 -18.16
C SER A 28 -28.66 -25.28 -17.01
N ASN A 29 -27.52 -24.70 -16.64
CA ASN A 29 -27.38 -23.77 -15.53
C ASN A 29 -27.40 -22.29 -15.94
N ILE A 30 -27.36 -21.98 -17.25
CA ILE A 30 -27.43 -20.61 -17.78
C ILE A 30 -28.49 -20.64 -18.89
N LEU A 31 -29.70 -20.20 -18.58
CA LEU A 31 -30.92 -20.50 -19.36
C LEU A 31 -30.87 -20.11 -20.85
N ASN A 32 -29.93 -19.26 -21.28
CA ASN A 32 -29.78 -18.79 -22.67
C ASN A 32 -28.33 -18.70 -23.20
N ALA A 33 -27.36 -19.42 -22.61
CA ALA A 33 -25.98 -19.40 -23.14
C ALA A 33 -25.74 -20.45 -24.24
N VAL A 34 -25.15 -20.02 -25.35
CA VAL A 34 -24.65 -20.90 -26.43
C VAL A 34 -23.14 -20.85 -26.41
N GLY A 35 -22.49 -22.02 -26.34
CA GLY A 35 -21.04 -22.13 -26.31
C GLY A 35 -20.52 -23.39 -27.02
N ILE A 36 -19.20 -23.43 -27.22
CA ILE A 36 -18.47 -24.57 -27.80
C ILE A 36 -17.55 -25.18 -26.74
N ILE A 37 -17.41 -26.51 -26.74
CA ILE A 37 -16.49 -27.19 -25.82
C ILE A 37 -15.02 -26.92 -26.18
N TYR A 38 -14.13 -26.94 -25.19
CA TYR A 38 -12.70 -26.67 -25.37
C TYR A 38 -12.04 -27.51 -26.48
N ALA A 39 -12.39 -28.79 -26.59
CA ALA A 39 -11.85 -29.68 -27.63
C ALA A 39 -12.18 -29.17 -29.05
N LEU A 40 -13.41 -28.65 -29.24
CA LEU A 40 -13.85 -28.10 -30.51
C LEU A 40 -13.17 -26.77 -30.79
N CYS A 41 -13.07 -25.87 -29.80
CA CYS A 41 -12.35 -24.60 -29.91
C CYS A 41 -10.89 -24.84 -30.32
N LYS A 42 -10.20 -25.76 -29.65
CA LYS A 42 -8.80 -26.12 -29.95
C LYS A 42 -8.64 -26.68 -31.37
N SER A 43 -9.60 -27.47 -31.86
CA SER A 43 -9.57 -28.01 -33.22
C SER A 43 -9.86 -26.97 -34.30
N ALA A 44 -10.64 -25.94 -33.98
CA ALA A 44 -11.07 -24.91 -34.93
C ALA A 44 -10.13 -23.71 -35.00
N CYS A 45 -9.48 -23.33 -33.89
CA CYS A 45 -8.72 -22.09 -33.78
C CYS A 45 -7.19 -22.29 -33.77
N GLU A 46 -6.70 -23.53 -33.94
CA GLU A 46 -5.30 -23.92 -33.72
C GLU A 46 -4.78 -23.54 -32.31
N THR A 47 -3.53 -23.86 -31.97
CA THR A 47 -3.00 -23.68 -30.59
C THR A 47 -2.41 -22.29 -30.30
N GLY A 48 -2.45 -21.37 -31.27
CA GLY A 48 -1.78 -20.07 -31.18
C GLY A 48 -2.66 -18.95 -30.62
N PRO A 49 -2.05 -17.91 -30.00
CA PRO A 49 -2.76 -16.66 -29.76
C PRO A 49 -3.13 -16.00 -31.09
N GLU A 50 -4.30 -15.35 -31.15
CA GLU A 50 -4.60 -14.47 -32.29
C GLU A 50 -3.56 -13.33 -32.34
N PRO A 51 -3.12 -12.90 -33.53
CA PRO A 51 -2.18 -11.79 -33.64
C PRO A 51 -2.78 -10.54 -33.00
N THR A 52 -1.99 -9.88 -32.15
CA THR A 52 -2.41 -8.66 -31.45
C THR A 52 -2.66 -7.55 -32.47
N GLU A 53 -3.92 -7.13 -32.61
CA GLU A 53 -4.28 -5.97 -33.42
C GLU A 53 -4.10 -4.68 -32.60
N TRP A 54 -3.23 -3.79 -33.07
CA TRP A 54 -2.96 -2.51 -32.38
C TRP A 54 -4.21 -1.64 -32.21
N SER A 55 -5.14 -1.71 -33.18
CA SER A 55 -6.43 -1.03 -33.17
C SER A 55 -7.33 -1.45 -32.00
N SER A 56 -7.16 -2.67 -31.47
CA SER A 56 -7.91 -3.18 -30.32
C SER A 56 -7.12 -2.99 -29.01
N PHE A 57 -5.80 -3.20 -29.04
CA PHE A 57 -4.93 -3.04 -27.89
C PHE A 57 -4.89 -1.59 -27.38
N SER A 58 -4.60 -0.62 -28.26
CA SER A 58 -4.32 0.76 -27.86
C SER A 58 -5.49 1.45 -27.15
N PRO A 59 -6.75 1.35 -27.64
CA PRO A 59 -7.89 1.91 -26.94
C PRO A 59 -8.11 1.27 -25.57
N GLN A 60 -7.97 -0.05 -25.46
CA GLN A 60 -8.15 -0.77 -24.20
C GLN A 60 -7.09 -0.38 -23.17
N PHE A 61 -5.81 -0.42 -23.54
CA PHE A 61 -4.71 -0.01 -22.67
C PHE A 61 -4.87 1.44 -22.17
N SER A 62 -5.19 2.36 -23.10
CA SER A 62 -5.32 3.79 -22.79
C SER A 62 -6.53 4.10 -21.89
N THR A 63 -7.59 3.30 -21.99
CA THR A 63 -8.81 3.50 -21.18
C THR A 63 -8.69 2.83 -19.82
N TRP A 64 -8.16 1.60 -19.78
CA TRP A 64 -8.29 0.70 -18.64
C TRP A 64 -7.08 0.70 -17.69
N LEU A 65 -5.89 1.05 -18.19
CA LEU A 65 -4.65 0.97 -17.41
C LEU A 65 -3.90 2.30 -17.32
N LEU A 66 -3.83 3.07 -18.41
CA LEU A 66 -3.05 4.30 -18.46
C LEU A 66 -3.37 5.32 -17.35
N PRO A 67 -4.65 5.56 -16.98
CA PRO A 67 -4.97 6.46 -15.86
C PRO A 67 -4.37 6.00 -14.53
N TRP A 68 -4.37 4.69 -14.27
CA TRP A 68 -3.79 4.11 -13.05
C TRP A 68 -2.28 4.24 -13.03
N VAL A 69 -1.61 3.94 -14.15
CA VAL A 69 -0.15 4.12 -14.27
C VAL A 69 0.25 5.57 -14.07
N ALA A 70 -0.54 6.52 -14.57
CA ALA A 70 -0.31 7.94 -14.34
C ALA A 70 -0.43 8.29 -12.85
N LEU A 71 -1.44 7.75 -12.14
CA LEU A 71 -1.63 7.98 -10.71
C LEU A 71 -0.52 7.35 -9.85
N VAL A 72 0.12 6.26 -10.29
CA VAL A 72 1.28 5.66 -9.60
C VAL A 72 2.44 6.64 -9.47
N SER A 73 2.56 7.64 -10.36
CA SER A 73 3.57 8.71 -10.21
C SER A 73 3.45 9.49 -8.91
N GLN A 74 2.28 9.47 -8.26
CA GLN A 74 2.03 10.13 -6.99
C GLN A 74 2.52 9.29 -5.79
N LEU A 75 2.88 8.01 -5.99
CA LEU A 75 3.37 7.13 -4.92
C LEU A 75 4.87 7.31 -4.63
N SER A 76 5.65 7.95 -5.52
CA SER A 76 7.11 7.73 -5.61
C SER A 76 8.01 8.85 -5.09
N SER A 77 7.56 9.76 -4.24
CA SER A 77 8.40 10.85 -3.72
C SER A 77 8.80 10.66 -2.26
N GLY A 78 10.11 10.61 -1.97
CA GLY A 78 10.62 10.85 -0.61
C GLY A 78 11.88 10.08 -0.21
N ALA A 79 12.22 8.98 -0.90
CA ALA A 79 13.42 8.23 -0.55
C ALA A 79 14.63 8.92 -1.19
N GLY A 80 15.60 9.39 -0.41
CA GLY A 80 16.66 10.33 -0.79
C GLY A 80 17.56 9.98 -2.00
N GLY A 81 17.32 8.91 -2.75
CA GLY A 81 18.03 8.54 -3.98
C GLY A 81 17.16 7.82 -5.03
N ARG A 82 17.70 7.66 -6.25
CA ARG A 82 16.96 7.11 -7.41
C ARG A 82 16.57 5.63 -7.22
N PHE A 83 17.46 4.82 -6.65
CA PHE A 83 17.22 3.38 -6.47
C PHE A 83 16.23 3.11 -5.34
N GLU A 84 16.22 3.97 -4.34
CA GLU A 84 15.34 3.93 -3.19
C GLU A 84 13.91 4.32 -3.58
N ASN A 85 13.77 5.35 -4.44
CA ASN A 85 12.48 5.71 -5.04
C ASN A 85 11.93 4.58 -5.93
N LEU A 86 12.81 3.90 -6.69
CA LEU A 86 12.42 2.74 -7.49
C LEU A 86 11.98 1.56 -6.60
N THR A 87 12.67 1.33 -5.49
CA THR A 87 12.29 0.31 -4.50
C THR A 87 10.94 0.65 -3.86
N SER A 88 10.70 1.92 -3.52
CA SER A 88 9.44 2.41 -2.98
C SER A 88 8.27 2.14 -3.95
N PHE A 89 8.49 2.42 -5.24
CA PHE A 89 7.53 2.11 -6.30
C PHE A 89 7.22 0.61 -6.37
N PHE A 90 8.24 -0.26 -6.42
CA PHE A 90 8.03 -1.71 -6.51
C PHE A 90 7.36 -2.28 -5.25
N LEU A 91 7.65 -1.72 -4.08
CA LEU A 91 6.99 -2.10 -2.84
C LEU A 91 5.51 -1.70 -2.83
N ALA A 92 5.19 -0.47 -3.27
CA ALA A 92 3.82 0.02 -3.27
C ALA A 92 2.94 -0.71 -4.29
N VAL A 93 3.41 -0.85 -5.54
CA VAL A 93 2.64 -1.52 -6.61
C VAL A 93 2.64 -3.04 -6.43
N GLY A 94 3.77 -3.62 -6.01
CA GLY A 94 3.93 -5.05 -5.79
C GLY A 94 3.26 -5.54 -4.51
N SER A 95 3.07 -4.65 -3.52
CA SER A 95 2.30 -4.94 -2.32
C SER A 95 1.43 -3.75 -1.89
N PRO A 96 0.23 -3.62 -2.49
CA PRO A 96 -0.75 -2.64 -2.02
C PRO A 96 -1.12 -2.83 -0.55
N THR A 97 -1.07 -4.07 -0.05
CA THR A 97 -1.29 -4.37 1.37
C THR A 97 -0.27 -3.63 2.24
N THR A 98 1.02 -3.65 1.87
CA THR A 98 2.08 -2.92 2.60
C THR A 98 1.87 -1.41 2.51
N ALA A 99 1.44 -0.90 1.35
CA ALA A 99 1.16 0.53 1.17
C ALA A 99 0.00 1.00 2.05
N ALA A 100 -1.13 0.30 2.02
CA ALA A 100 -2.29 0.59 2.85
C ALA A 100 -1.97 0.42 4.35
N TYR A 101 -1.22 -0.62 4.72
CA TYR A 101 -0.79 -0.87 6.09
C TYR A 101 0.06 0.29 6.64
N SER A 102 1.06 0.74 5.87
CA SER A 102 1.94 1.84 6.27
C SER A 102 1.17 3.16 6.40
N LEU A 103 0.20 3.41 5.51
CA LEU A 103 -0.71 4.56 5.63
C LEU A 103 -1.56 4.51 6.91
N VAL A 104 -2.19 3.37 7.20
CA VAL A 104 -3.02 3.23 8.40
C VAL A 104 -2.18 3.36 9.68
N LEU A 105 -0.97 2.80 9.71
CA LEU A 105 -0.05 3.00 10.83
C LEU A 105 0.27 4.48 11.05
N THR A 106 0.47 5.24 9.98
CA THR A 106 0.70 6.70 10.05
C THR A 106 -0.49 7.43 10.67
N CYS A 107 -1.71 6.98 10.40
CA CYS A 107 -2.92 7.56 11.00
C CYS A 107 -3.08 7.18 12.47
N LEU A 108 -2.71 5.96 12.83
CA LEU A 108 -2.84 5.42 14.18
C LEU A 108 -1.70 5.80 15.11
N SER A 109 -0.59 6.31 14.57
CA SER A 109 0.46 6.92 15.37
C SER A 109 0.08 8.32 15.88
N ASP A 110 -0.97 8.95 15.35
CA ASP A 110 -1.41 10.29 15.76
C ASP A 110 -1.82 10.35 17.25
N ILE A 111 -1.04 11.08 18.05
CA ILE A 111 -1.21 11.20 19.51
C ILE A 111 -1.99 12.48 19.80
N SER A 112 -3.31 12.41 19.80
CA SER A 112 -4.14 13.52 20.29
C SER A 112 -4.10 13.56 21.82
N TYR A 113 -3.11 14.24 22.39
CA TYR A 113 -3.16 14.61 23.79
C TYR A 113 -4.12 15.79 23.96
N LEU A 114 -5.29 15.56 24.55
CA LEU A 114 -6.19 16.64 24.93
C LEU A 114 -5.42 17.53 25.92
N ASN A 115 -5.09 18.75 25.49
CA ASN A 115 -4.75 19.89 26.34
C ASN A 115 -3.28 20.17 26.69
N VAL A 116 -2.26 19.55 26.06
CA VAL A 116 -0.84 19.92 26.31
C VAL A 116 0.04 19.90 25.05
N ASN A 117 0.67 21.06 24.80
CA ASN A 117 1.86 21.38 23.99
C ASN A 117 1.87 21.19 22.46
N HIS A 118 2.04 22.33 21.78
CA HIS A 118 2.53 22.52 20.41
C HIS A 118 3.67 21.54 20.01
N ILE A 119 4.52 21.16 20.97
CA ILE A 119 5.62 20.22 20.82
C ILE A 119 5.17 18.82 20.37
N PHE A 120 4.05 18.30 20.89
CA PHE A 120 3.59 16.98 20.47
C PHE A 120 3.09 16.98 19.03
N ASN A 121 2.48 18.07 18.56
CA ASN A 121 2.11 18.22 17.16
C ASN A 121 3.34 18.26 16.24
N ILE A 122 4.40 18.93 16.68
CA ILE A 122 5.71 18.95 16.00
C ILE A 122 6.26 17.53 15.89
N LEU A 123 6.34 16.79 17.00
CA LEU A 123 6.84 15.42 17.00
C LEU A 123 5.98 14.50 16.13
N ASN A 124 4.66 14.66 16.16
CA ASN A 124 3.73 13.90 15.32
C ASN A 124 3.97 14.11 13.82
N SER A 125 4.34 15.32 13.40
CA SER A 125 4.70 15.62 12.01
C SER A 125 6.00 14.93 11.55
N LEU A 126 6.82 14.47 12.50
CA LEU A 126 8.10 13.81 12.25
C LEU A 126 7.99 12.27 12.21
N GLN A 127 6.78 11.70 12.31
CA GLN A 127 6.56 10.25 12.34
C GLN A 127 7.14 9.46 11.16
N GLN A 128 7.21 10.07 9.98
CA GLN A 128 7.75 9.44 8.78
C GLN A 128 9.29 9.44 8.78
N ALA A 129 9.94 10.18 9.68
CA ALA A 129 11.38 10.24 9.84
C ALA A 129 11.78 9.70 11.22
N LEU A 130 12.56 8.63 11.25
CA LEU A 130 13.00 8.07 12.53
C LEU A 130 13.92 9.07 13.25
N LEU A 131 13.40 9.71 14.30
CA LEU A 131 14.18 10.50 15.24
C LEU A 131 14.82 9.55 16.26
N LYS A 132 16.15 9.51 16.28
CA LYS A 132 16.91 8.82 17.32
C LYS A 132 17.23 9.79 18.45
N ILE A 133 16.93 9.39 19.67
CA ILE A 133 17.29 10.13 20.89
C ILE A 133 18.75 9.80 21.22
N ILE A 134 19.59 10.81 21.36
CA ILE A 134 20.95 10.62 21.87
C ILE A 134 20.89 10.67 23.41
N PRO A 135 21.25 9.56 24.11
CA PRO A 135 21.18 9.52 25.57
C PRO A 135 22.35 10.24 26.27
N GLU A 136 23.25 10.88 25.53
CA GLU A 136 24.42 11.57 26.10
C GLU A 136 24.05 12.86 26.83
N GLU A 137 24.75 13.12 27.94
CA GLU A 137 24.85 14.43 28.63
C GLU A 137 23.54 15.10 29.08
N GLY A 138 22.42 14.38 29.12
CA GLY A 138 21.14 14.98 29.51
C GLY A 138 20.58 15.97 28.48
N LEU A 139 20.98 15.83 27.20
CA LEU A 139 20.58 16.71 26.09
C LEU A 139 19.06 16.81 25.93
N LEU A 140 18.37 15.67 25.95
CA LEU A 140 16.91 15.63 25.87
C LEU A 140 16.27 16.32 27.06
N GLN A 141 16.77 16.05 28.27
CA GLN A 141 16.27 16.64 29.51
C GLN A 141 16.46 18.16 29.50
N SER A 142 17.61 18.65 29.04
CA SER A 142 17.88 20.08 28.89
C SER A 142 16.95 20.72 27.84
N LEU A 143 16.71 20.03 26.72
CA LEU A 143 15.78 20.49 25.67
C LEU A 143 14.34 20.62 26.16
N VAL A 144 13.94 19.78 27.11
CA VAL A 144 12.59 19.73 27.69
C VAL A 144 12.42 20.73 28.83
N VAL A 145 13.42 20.91 29.69
CA VAL A 145 13.30 21.66 30.96
C VAL A 145 13.65 23.14 30.82
N LEU A 146 14.56 23.51 29.91
CA LEU A 146 15.04 24.89 29.79
C LEU A 146 14.05 25.76 28.99
N PRO A 147 13.60 26.91 29.53
CA PRO A 147 12.71 27.82 28.80
C PRO A 147 13.39 28.47 27.59
N GLU A 148 14.73 28.57 27.58
CA GLU A 148 15.48 29.06 26.42
C GLU A 148 15.27 28.21 25.17
N ASN A 149 14.88 26.93 25.35
CA ASN A 149 14.59 26.00 24.27
C ASN A 149 13.17 26.12 23.71
N ASP A 150 12.32 27.03 24.22
CA ASP A 150 11.01 27.32 23.61
C ASP A 150 11.17 27.88 22.19
N ALA A 151 12.24 28.65 21.94
CA ALA A 151 12.58 29.16 20.61
C ALA A 151 12.97 28.03 19.64
N TYR A 152 13.63 26.97 20.13
CA TYR A 152 13.93 25.78 19.34
C TYR A 152 12.65 25.12 18.81
N TRP A 153 11.66 24.93 19.69
CA TRP A 153 10.39 24.32 19.32
C TRP A 153 9.57 25.20 18.38
N GLY A 154 9.53 26.52 18.62
CA GLY A 154 8.85 27.45 17.73
C GLY A 154 9.43 27.49 16.32
N GLU A 155 10.75 27.53 16.20
CA GLU A 155 11.45 27.52 14.91
C GLU A 155 11.22 26.17 14.19
N LEU A 156 11.34 25.05 14.90
CA LEU A 156 11.08 23.73 14.34
C LEU A 156 9.64 23.61 13.83
N ALA A 157 8.66 24.17 14.53
CA ALA A 157 7.28 24.20 14.08
C ALA A 157 7.11 25.00 12.78
N LEU A 158 7.75 26.17 12.66
CA LEU A 158 7.70 26.98 11.45
C LEU A 158 8.28 26.24 10.25
N TRP A 159 9.35 25.46 10.45
CA TRP A 159 9.93 24.61 9.40
C TRP A 159 9.01 23.45 8.99
N LEU A 160 8.09 23.04 9.86
CA LEU A 160 7.19 21.90 9.66
C LEU A 160 5.76 22.32 9.28
N ASP A 161 5.37 23.57 9.51
CA ASP A 161 4.06 24.14 9.16
C ASP A 161 3.97 24.43 7.66
N TYR A 162 3.72 23.38 6.87
CA TYR A 162 3.59 23.50 5.42
C TYR A 162 2.12 23.44 4.97
N THR A 163 1.61 24.59 4.57
CA THR A 163 0.29 24.73 3.94
C THR A 163 0.31 24.28 2.48
N ASN A 164 -0.44 23.20 2.21
CA ASN A 164 -0.90 22.69 0.90
C ASN A 164 -0.15 21.46 0.33
N THR A 165 -0.64 20.28 0.72
CA THR A 165 -0.17 18.97 0.26
C THR A 165 -0.72 18.56 -1.11
N TRP A 166 -1.81 19.20 -1.57
CA TRP A 166 -2.47 18.88 -2.82
C TRP A 166 -1.81 19.61 -3.99
N SER A 167 -1.10 18.87 -4.84
CA SER A 167 -0.63 19.41 -6.12
C SER A 167 -1.77 19.44 -7.15
N ILE A 168 -1.79 20.45 -8.02
CA ILE A 168 -2.75 20.52 -9.14
C ILE A 168 -2.66 19.25 -10.00
N THR A 169 -1.45 18.72 -10.19
CA THR A 169 -1.20 17.46 -10.91
C THR A 169 -1.88 16.28 -10.22
N ALA A 170 -1.74 16.15 -8.89
CA ALA A 170 -2.38 15.09 -8.12
C ALA A 170 -3.91 15.15 -8.23
N VAL A 171 -4.50 16.34 -8.05
CA VAL A 171 -5.95 16.56 -8.18
C VAL A 171 -6.44 16.18 -9.58
N THR A 172 -5.70 16.60 -10.62
CA THR A 172 -6.06 16.31 -12.02
C THR A 172 -6.01 14.82 -12.31
N LEU A 173 -4.99 14.11 -11.82
CA LEU A 173 -4.86 12.66 -11.99
C LEU A 173 -5.94 11.87 -11.24
N ILE A 174 -6.26 12.28 -10.02
CA ILE A 174 -7.36 11.67 -9.24
C ILE A 174 -8.68 11.86 -9.98
N LEU A 175 -8.97 13.07 -10.46
CA LEU A 175 -10.18 13.36 -11.22
C LEU A 175 -10.24 12.56 -12.53
N LEU A 176 -9.12 12.43 -13.23
CA LEU A 176 -9.01 11.62 -14.44
C LEU A 176 -9.35 10.16 -14.19
N VAL A 177 -8.79 9.56 -13.13
CA VAL A 177 -9.05 8.16 -12.76
C VAL A 177 -10.52 7.97 -12.35
N LEU A 178 -11.09 8.91 -11.58
CA LEU A 178 -12.50 8.86 -11.19
C LEU A 178 -13.43 8.95 -12.41
N LEU A 179 -13.15 9.84 -13.36
CA LEU A 179 -13.94 9.96 -14.59
C LEU A 179 -13.82 8.70 -15.46
N ALA A 180 -12.61 8.15 -15.62
CA ALA A 180 -12.39 6.92 -16.36
C ALA A 180 -13.15 5.73 -15.74
N TYR A 181 -13.12 5.61 -14.41
CA TYR A 181 -13.87 4.58 -13.69
C TYR A 181 -15.39 4.83 -13.73
N LEU A 182 -15.84 6.09 -13.73
CA LEU A 182 -17.27 6.41 -13.89
C LEU A 182 -17.76 6.03 -15.29
N PHE A 183 -17.01 6.33 -16.35
CA PHE A 183 -17.37 5.93 -17.70
C PHE A 183 -17.36 4.42 -17.88
N THR A 184 -16.45 3.71 -17.20
CA THR A 184 -16.48 2.25 -17.08
C THR A 184 -17.81 1.76 -16.52
N VAL A 185 -18.29 2.42 -15.47
CA VAL A 185 -19.56 2.07 -14.83
C VAL A 185 -20.75 2.32 -15.75
N ILE A 186 -20.72 3.43 -16.49
CA ILE A 186 -21.78 3.79 -17.43
C ILE A 186 -21.83 2.82 -18.63
N ASP A 187 -20.68 2.39 -19.16
CA ASP A 187 -20.58 1.50 -20.33
C ASP A 187 -21.19 0.10 -20.10
N THR A 188 -21.50 -0.27 -18.85
CA THR A 188 -22.10 -1.57 -18.55
C THR A 188 -23.62 -1.61 -18.68
N PHE A 189 -24.31 -0.46 -18.65
CA PHE A 189 -25.78 -0.41 -18.68
C PHE A 189 -26.43 -0.57 -20.07
N PRO A 190 -25.82 -0.18 -21.20
CA PRO A 190 -26.39 -0.43 -22.52
C PRO A 190 -26.46 -1.94 -22.84
N PRO A 191 -27.55 -2.44 -23.46
CA PRO A 191 -27.64 -3.83 -23.88
C PRO A 191 -26.60 -4.13 -24.98
N LYS A 192 -25.57 -4.91 -24.66
CA LYS A 192 -24.52 -5.31 -25.60
C LYS A 192 -25.00 -6.51 -26.41
N THR A 193 -25.30 -6.30 -27.69
CA THR A 193 -25.70 -7.34 -28.66
C THR A 193 -24.53 -8.00 -29.39
N THR A 194 -23.28 -7.70 -29.02
CA THR A 194 -22.09 -8.13 -29.79
C THR A 194 -20.95 -8.60 -28.90
N GLY A 195 -20.55 -9.86 -29.09
CA GLY A 195 -19.17 -10.35 -28.91
C GLY A 195 -18.68 -10.56 -27.47
N PRO A 196 -18.13 -11.74 -27.12
CA PRO A 196 -17.61 -12.02 -25.77
C PRO A 196 -16.33 -11.23 -25.37
N PHE A 197 -15.66 -10.59 -26.33
CA PHE A 197 -14.26 -10.17 -26.19
C PHE A 197 -14.01 -8.74 -25.67
N GLY A 198 -15.05 -7.96 -25.34
CA GLY A 198 -14.88 -6.50 -25.21
C GLY A 198 -14.73 -5.93 -23.80
N SER A 199 -15.54 -6.38 -22.82
CA SER A 199 -15.86 -5.52 -21.68
C SER A 199 -15.48 -6.03 -20.29
N SER A 200 -15.56 -7.34 -20.00
CA SER A 200 -15.30 -7.82 -18.62
C SER A 200 -13.83 -7.69 -18.23
N ASP A 201 -12.93 -7.85 -19.19
CA ASP A 201 -11.48 -7.82 -18.97
C ASP A 201 -10.98 -6.43 -18.57
N GLY A 202 -11.35 -5.39 -19.32
CA GLY A 202 -11.03 -4.00 -18.96
C GLY A 202 -11.64 -3.58 -17.62
N GLN A 203 -12.88 -3.99 -17.35
CA GLN A 203 -13.58 -3.71 -16.08
C GLN A 203 -12.86 -4.29 -14.86
N ALA A 204 -12.32 -5.50 -14.98
CA ALA A 204 -11.56 -6.14 -13.91
C ALA A 204 -10.22 -5.45 -13.66
N VAL A 205 -9.54 -4.99 -14.72
CA VAL A 205 -8.30 -4.19 -14.59
C VAL A 205 -8.58 -2.90 -13.80
N GLY A 206 -9.61 -2.14 -14.17
CA GLY A 206 -9.94 -0.92 -13.41
C GLY A 206 -10.22 -1.20 -11.93
N THR A 207 -10.82 -2.35 -11.62
CA THR A 207 -11.16 -2.75 -10.26
C THR A 207 -9.95 -3.21 -9.44
N VAL A 208 -9.00 -3.94 -10.04
CA VAL A 208 -7.78 -4.38 -9.32
C VAL A 208 -6.87 -3.23 -8.96
N TRP A 209 -6.86 -2.14 -9.73
CA TRP A 209 -6.06 -0.94 -9.44
C TRP A 209 -6.78 0.06 -8.53
N PHE A 210 -8.05 -0.19 -8.18
CA PHE A 210 -8.90 0.76 -7.46
C PHE A 210 -8.37 1.15 -6.06
N TRP A 211 -7.56 0.30 -5.42
CA TRP A 211 -6.89 0.60 -4.15
C TRP A 211 -5.97 1.82 -4.22
N LEU A 212 -5.50 2.17 -5.42
CA LEU A 212 -4.56 3.27 -5.62
C LEU A 212 -5.17 4.62 -5.22
N LEU A 213 -6.46 4.81 -5.50
CA LEU A 213 -7.18 6.03 -5.14
C LEU A 213 -7.14 6.31 -3.62
N PRO A 214 -7.66 5.43 -2.74
CA PRO A 214 -7.66 5.68 -1.30
C PRO A 214 -6.26 5.78 -0.70
N VAL A 215 -5.28 5.02 -1.21
CA VAL A 215 -3.88 5.10 -0.73
C VAL A 215 -3.23 6.43 -1.12
N VAL A 216 -3.33 6.86 -2.38
CA VAL A 216 -2.78 8.13 -2.84
C VAL A 216 -3.45 9.31 -2.13
N VAL A 217 -4.79 9.30 -2.02
CA VAL A 217 -5.52 10.34 -1.27
C VAL A 217 -5.06 10.40 0.17
N GLY A 218 -4.95 9.26 0.86
CA GLY A 218 -4.48 9.23 2.25
C GLY A 218 -3.05 9.73 2.41
N TRP A 219 -2.12 9.37 1.52
CA TRP A 219 -0.75 9.89 1.56
C TRP A 219 -0.65 11.38 1.28
N LEU A 220 -1.48 11.91 0.36
CA LEU A 220 -1.58 13.33 0.11
C LEU A 220 -2.18 14.08 1.31
N GLN A 221 -3.09 13.47 2.07
CA GLN A 221 -3.62 14.08 3.30
C GLN A 221 -2.62 14.04 4.48
N MET A 222 -1.80 12.98 4.55
CA MET A 222 -0.90 12.71 5.67
C MET A 222 0.44 13.45 5.61
N SER A 223 0.98 13.68 4.42
CA SER A 223 2.39 14.06 4.29
C SER A 223 2.64 15.56 4.51
N PRO A 224 3.43 15.98 5.51
CA PRO A 224 4.42 17.00 5.23
C PRO A 224 5.44 16.38 4.25
N LYS A 225 5.73 17.05 3.14
CA LYS A 225 6.58 16.52 2.06
C LYS A 225 7.97 16.19 2.64
N CYS A 226 8.19 14.90 2.90
CA CYS A 226 9.41 14.37 3.50
C CYS A 226 10.54 14.33 2.47
N GLU A 227 11.03 15.52 2.07
CA GLU A 227 12.35 15.61 1.48
C GLU A 227 13.34 15.46 2.64
N CYS A 228 13.99 14.29 2.77
CA CYS A 228 14.97 14.02 3.84
C CYS A 228 15.95 15.19 4.01
N GLN A 229 16.33 15.82 2.89
CA GLN A 229 17.23 16.96 2.87
C GLN A 229 16.64 18.19 3.56
N GLN A 230 15.37 18.52 3.30
CA GLN A 230 14.71 19.65 3.94
C GLN A 230 14.55 19.41 5.45
N LEU A 231 14.15 18.20 5.84
CA LEU A 231 14.02 17.87 7.25
C LEU A 231 15.38 17.86 7.97
N ASN A 232 16.43 17.37 7.31
CA ASN A 232 17.77 17.37 7.88
C ASN A 232 18.31 18.79 8.02
N ASN A 233 18.02 19.65 7.04
CA ASN A 233 18.33 21.07 7.14
C ASN A 233 17.56 21.74 8.29
N ALA A 234 16.27 21.41 8.48
CA ALA A 234 15.48 21.94 9.59
C ALA A 234 16.05 21.52 10.95
N LEU A 235 16.40 20.23 11.11
CA LEU A 235 17.03 19.74 12.35
C LEU A 235 18.41 20.36 12.58
N MET A 236 19.21 20.54 11.52
CA MET A 236 20.53 21.19 11.62
C MET A 236 20.43 22.68 11.95
N CYS A 237 19.50 23.42 11.32
CA CYS A 237 19.31 24.84 11.61
C CYS A 237 18.79 25.06 13.03
N THR A 238 17.80 24.27 13.46
CA THR A 238 17.24 24.38 14.82
C THR A 238 18.21 23.92 15.89
N SER A 239 19.09 22.94 15.63
CA SER A 239 20.07 22.51 16.64
C SER A 239 21.06 23.60 17.05
N THR A 240 21.32 24.60 16.19
CA THR A 240 22.23 25.72 16.50
C THR A 240 21.71 26.67 17.58
N ILE A 241 20.40 26.65 17.86
CA ILE A 241 19.76 27.50 18.86
C ILE A 241 19.39 26.74 20.14
N ALA A 242 19.70 25.44 20.22
CA ALA A 242 19.46 24.64 21.41
C ALA A 242 20.50 24.92 22.51
N CYS A 243 20.02 24.97 23.75
CA CYS A 243 20.80 25.24 24.96
C CYS A 243 20.85 24.00 25.88
N VAL A 244 21.99 23.79 26.54
CA VAL A 244 22.26 22.70 27.50
C VAL A 244 22.82 23.25 28.79
N THR A 245 22.47 22.63 29.91
CA THR A 245 23.07 22.95 31.21
C THR A 245 24.42 22.26 31.37
N THR A 246 25.48 23.01 31.64
CA THR A 246 26.80 22.47 32.03
C THR A 246 27.16 22.92 33.43
N ASP A 247 28.15 22.27 34.07
CA ASP A 247 28.67 22.67 35.40
C ASP A 247 29.13 24.14 35.46
N SER A 248 29.44 24.74 34.29
CA SER A 248 29.82 26.14 34.10
C SER A 248 28.67 27.11 33.77
N GLY A 249 27.42 26.62 33.70
CA GLY A 249 26.24 27.40 33.32
C GLY A 249 25.58 26.97 32.00
N LEU A 250 24.69 27.80 31.48
CA LEU A 250 24.00 27.60 30.19
C LEU A 250 24.99 27.73 29.02
N LYS A 251 24.98 26.75 28.12
CA LYS A 251 25.83 26.74 26.92
C LYS A 251 25.02 26.30 25.71
N LEU A 252 25.25 26.92 24.57
CA LEU A 252 24.73 26.45 23.28
C LEU A 252 25.33 25.08 22.94
N VAL A 253 24.52 24.22 22.36
CA VAL A 253 24.93 22.92 21.83
C VAL A 253 26.07 23.12 20.83
N ASN A 254 27.17 22.37 20.99
CA ASN A 254 28.25 22.37 20.02
C ASN A 254 27.79 21.58 18.77
N SER A 255 28.19 22.01 17.57
CA SER A 255 27.62 21.59 16.27
C SER A 255 27.53 20.07 16.00
N ASP A 256 28.22 19.24 16.78
CA ASP A 256 28.42 17.80 16.50
C ASP A 256 27.57 16.86 17.37
N LYS A 257 26.78 17.34 18.34
CA LYS A 257 25.92 16.49 19.20
C LYS A 257 24.51 17.08 19.33
N TRP A 258 23.46 16.34 19.00
CA TRP A 258 22.08 16.85 19.03
C TRP A 258 21.14 15.98 19.87
N ALA A 259 20.06 16.55 20.42
CA ALA A 259 19.07 15.78 21.18
C ALA A 259 18.29 14.79 20.29
N PHE A 260 18.01 15.21 19.06
CA PHE A 260 17.41 14.40 18.01
C PHE A 260 18.38 14.31 16.84
N THR A 261 18.70 13.09 16.42
CA THR A 261 19.43 12.83 15.17
C THR A 261 18.54 12.01 14.24
N MET A 262 18.58 12.31 12.95
CA MET A 262 18.20 11.31 11.97
C MET A 262 19.27 10.23 11.90
N HIS A 263 18.86 8.99 11.61
CA HIS A 263 19.78 7.88 11.48
C HIS A 263 20.79 8.16 10.35
N GLU A 264 21.99 8.60 10.72
CA GLU A 264 23.09 8.80 9.78
C GLU A 264 23.53 7.45 9.21
N PHE A 265 24.16 7.44 8.03
CA PHE A 265 24.57 6.26 7.26
C PHE A 265 25.54 5.35 8.07
N SER A 266 25.02 4.58 9.02
CA SER A 266 25.71 3.44 9.63
C SER A 266 25.70 2.26 8.66
N GLU A 267 26.82 1.53 8.59
CA GLU A 267 27.01 0.32 7.77
C GLU A 267 26.11 -0.87 8.19
N ASP A 268 25.35 -0.75 9.29
CA ASP A 268 24.48 -1.83 9.76
C ASP A 268 23.30 -2.08 8.80
N THR A 269 23.35 -3.25 8.18
CA THR A 269 22.37 -3.69 7.16
C THR A 269 20.97 -4.01 7.72
N SER A 270 20.83 -4.18 9.02
CA SER A 270 19.54 -4.54 9.67
C SER A 270 18.55 -3.38 9.78
N TYR A 271 19.00 -2.13 9.72
CA TYR A 271 18.14 -0.95 9.90
C TYR A 271 17.86 -0.20 8.58
N ILE A 272 18.16 -0.81 7.42
CA ILE A 272 18.12 -0.11 6.13
C ILE A 272 16.74 0.49 5.82
N ASN A 273 15.65 -0.19 6.17
CA ASN A 273 14.29 0.29 5.86
C ASN A 273 13.86 1.48 6.72
N GLU A 274 14.32 1.52 7.98
CA GLU A 274 14.00 2.58 8.94
C GLU A 274 14.63 3.93 8.55
N LYS A 275 15.62 3.90 7.64
CA LYS A 275 16.30 5.10 7.13
C LYS A 275 15.49 5.85 6.07
N PHE A 276 14.51 5.19 5.46
CA PHE A 276 13.75 5.80 4.37
C PHE A 276 12.52 6.50 4.91
N THR A 277 12.35 7.76 4.48
CA THR A 277 11.22 8.60 4.89
C THR A 277 10.01 8.49 3.97
N ALA A 278 10.12 7.73 2.87
CA ALA A 278 8.98 7.55 1.98
C ALA A 278 7.84 6.83 2.74
N PRO A 279 6.58 7.25 2.58
CA PRO A 279 5.45 6.74 3.39
C PRO A 279 5.30 5.23 3.40
N ILE A 280 5.70 4.56 2.31
CA ILE A 280 5.69 3.10 2.18
C ILE A 280 6.59 2.38 3.18
N PHE A 281 7.62 3.02 3.75
CA PHE A 281 8.53 2.42 4.71
C PHE A 281 8.08 2.59 6.16
N ASN A 282 6.96 3.28 6.42
CA ASN A 282 6.48 3.49 7.79
C ASN A 282 6.17 2.17 8.52
N TYR A 283 5.92 1.07 7.80
CA TYR A 283 5.83 -0.26 8.42
C TYR A 283 7.07 -0.63 9.26
N ALA A 284 8.25 -0.13 8.90
CA ALA A 284 9.50 -0.38 9.62
C ALA A 284 9.75 0.65 10.73
N CYS A 285 9.34 1.91 10.52
CA CYS A 285 9.60 3.01 11.44
C CYS A 285 8.64 3.04 12.65
N PHE A 286 7.42 2.53 12.51
CA PHE A 286 6.37 2.67 13.51
C PHE A 286 6.75 2.19 14.92
N LEU A 287 7.33 0.99 15.03
CA LEU A 287 7.72 0.42 16.33
C LEU A 287 8.85 1.21 17.02
N PRO A 288 10.01 1.43 16.37
CA PRO A 288 11.08 2.22 17.00
C PRO A 288 10.66 3.68 17.25
N TRP A 289 9.79 4.25 16.40
CA TRP A 289 9.19 5.56 16.64
C TRP A 289 8.35 5.59 17.93
N THR A 290 7.45 4.62 18.08
CA THR A 290 6.57 4.48 19.25
C THR A 290 7.39 4.37 20.54
N GLN A 291 8.46 3.57 20.52
CA GLN A 291 9.37 3.42 21.66
C GLN A 291 10.12 4.72 21.99
N ASN A 292 10.62 5.46 20.99
CA ASN A 292 11.29 6.73 21.24
C ASN A 292 10.31 7.78 21.79
N MET A 293 9.08 7.80 21.29
CA MET A 293 8.05 8.71 21.81
C MET A 293 7.66 8.41 23.25
N GLU A 294 7.64 7.14 23.67
CA GLU A 294 7.47 6.78 25.09
C GLU A 294 8.51 7.46 25.99
N VAL A 295 9.77 7.45 25.57
CA VAL A 295 10.87 8.09 26.32
C VAL A 295 10.71 9.61 26.35
N VAL A 296 10.36 10.23 25.22
CA VAL A 296 10.16 11.69 25.13
C VAL A 296 8.98 12.10 26.01
N VAL A 297 7.82 11.45 25.87
CA VAL A 297 6.62 11.71 26.67
C VAL A 297 6.94 11.54 28.16
N ALA A 298 7.58 10.44 28.55
CA ALA A 298 7.97 10.21 29.95
C ALA A 298 8.88 11.32 30.48
N THR A 299 9.80 11.84 29.65
CA THR A 299 10.67 12.95 30.02
C THR A 299 9.89 14.25 30.23
N PHE A 300 8.96 14.59 29.32
CA PHE A 300 8.07 15.74 29.48
C PHE A 300 7.18 15.63 30.72
N CYS A 301 6.60 14.45 30.97
CA CYS A 301 5.76 14.20 32.14
C CYS A 301 6.55 14.32 33.45
N ASN A 302 7.77 13.77 33.48
CA ASN A 302 8.65 13.91 34.64
C ASN A 302 9.06 15.36 34.89
N ALA A 303 9.35 16.12 33.82
CA ALA A 303 9.66 17.55 33.92
C ALA A 303 8.45 18.37 34.41
N ALA A 304 7.26 18.11 33.88
CA ALA A 304 6.03 18.76 34.32
C ALA A 304 5.74 18.48 35.81
N HIS A 305 5.86 17.23 36.25
CA HIS A 305 5.69 16.85 37.65
C HIS A 305 6.68 17.58 38.57
N GLN A 306 7.94 17.74 38.15
CA GLN A 306 8.92 18.49 38.94
C GLN A 306 8.63 20.01 38.98
N ALA A 307 8.16 20.59 37.87
CA ALA A 307 7.73 21.99 37.83
C ALA A 307 6.48 22.26 38.70
N GLN A 308 5.64 21.23 38.88
CA GLN A 308 4.32 21.28 39.52
C GLN A 308 4.29 20.85 40.98
N ALA A 309 5.44 20.67 41.64
CA ALA A 309 5.50 20.54 43.10
C ALA A 309 4.90 21.75 43.87
N HIS A 310 4.29 22.73 43.19
CA HIS A 310 3.38 23.75 43.72
C HIS A 310 1.96 23.82 43.12
N HIS A 311 1.50 22.98 42.18
CA HIS A 311 0.08 22.85 41.81
C HIS A 311 -0.24 21.54 41.07
N HIS A 312 -1.41 20.95 41.36
CA HIS A 312 -1.89 19.66 40.84
C HIS A 312 -2.16 19.71 39.32
N VAL A 313 -1.62 18.73 38.58
CA VAL A 313 -2.00 18.46 37.18
C VAL A 313 -2.32 16.99 37.02
N ASP A 314 -3.28 16.75 36.13
CA ASP A 314 -3.82 15.45 35.78
C ASP A 314 -2.73 14.48 35.31
N GLU A 315 -2.90 13.19 35.66
CA GLU A 315 -1.99 12.11 35.28
C GLU A 315 -1.69 12.17 33.78
N CYS A 316 -0.40 12.26 33.44
CA CYS A 316 0.08 11.95 32.10
C CYS A 316 -0.43 10.56 31.72
N SER A 317 -1.44 10.48 30.86
CA SER A 317 -1.97 9.21 30.36
C SER A 317 -0.82 8.37 29.82
N HIS A 318 -0.60 7.19 30.42
CA HIS A 318 0.45 6.27 30.05
C HIS A 318 0.34 5.93 28.55
N PHE A 319 1.40 6.26 27.81
CA PHE A 319 1.53 5.80 26.44
C PHE A 319 1.84 4.29 26.46
N GLY A 320 0.89 3.48 25.98
CA GLY A 320 1.08 2.05 25.66
C GLY A 320 0.35 1.06 26.58
N PRO A 321 -0.78 0.48 26.10
CA PRO A 321 -0.78 -0.96 25.85
C PRO A 321 -1.30 -1.37 24.46
N ASP A 322 -1.72 -0.41 23.63
CA ASP A 322 -2.45 -0.71 22.40
C ASP A 322 -1.60 -0.81 21.12
N ILE A 323 -0.27 -0.96 21.23
CA ILE A 323 0.61 -1.15 20.04
C ILE A 323 0.08 -2.32 19.18
N TRP A 324 -0.24 -3.45 19.82
CA TRP A 324 -0.79 -4.61 19.14
C TRP A 324 -2.18 -4.36 18.56
N SER A 325 -3.00 -3.54 19.23
CA SER A 325 -4.32 -3.12 18.72
C SER A 325 -4.15 -2.28 17.44
N ARG A 326 -3.19 -1.35 17.42
CA ARG A 326 -2.88 -0.52 16.24
C ARG A 326 -2.34 -1.35 15.08
N LEU A 327 -1.42 -2.28 15.35
CA LEU A 327 -0.91 -3.22 14.34
C LEU A 327 -2.04 -4.09 13.77
N PHE A 328 -2.94 -4.60 14.63
CA PHE A 328 -4.08 -5.42 14.22
C PHE A 328 -5.07 -4.61 13.37
N LEU A 329 -5.41 -3.41 13.80
CA LEU A 329 -6.33 -2.52 13.08
C LEU A 329 -5.75 -2.12 11.71
N ALA A 330 -4.46 -1.80 11.65
CA ALA A 330 -3.76 -1.55 10.40
C ALA A 330 -3.77 -2.75 9.46
N SER A 331 -3.53 -3.95 9.99
CA SER A 331 -3.60 -5.21 9.24
C SER A 331 -4.99 -5.45 8.68
N PHE A 332 -6.03 -5.24 9.49
CA PHE A 332 -7.43 -5.41 9.10
C PHE A 332 -7.81 -4.48 7.95
N PHE A 333 -7.59 -3.17 8.08
CA PHE A 333 -7.97 -2.22 7.04
C PHE A 333 -7.13 -2.37 5.76
N ALA A 334 -5.83 -2.69 5.88
CA ALA A 334 -4.98 -2.94 4.73
C ALA A 334 -5.42 -4.17 3.92
N THR A 335 -5.72 -5.28 4.60
CA THR A 335 -6.21 -6.49 3.95
C THR A 335 -7.62 -6.34 3.42
N LEU A 336 -8.51 -5.61 4.13
CA LEU A 336 -9.85 -5.27 3.67
C LEU A 336 -9.80 -4.48 2.35
N LEU A 337 -8.91 -3.49 2.24
CA LEU A 337 -8.77 -2.71 1.02
C LEU A 337 -8.22 -3.56 -0.14
N GLN A 338 -7.14 -4.31 0.11
CA GLN A 338 -6.50 -5.14 -0.91
C GLN A 338 -7.46 -6.24 -1.43
N TRP A 339 -8.04 -7.03 -0.54
CA TRP A 339 -8.97 -8.08 -0.95
C TRP A 339 -10.32 -7.53 -1.38
N GLY A 340 -10.72 -6.33 -0.93
CA GLY A 340 -11.90 -5.66 -1.45
C GLY A 340 -11.78 -5.31 -2.93
N THR A 341 -10.60 -4.84 -3.36
CA THR A 341 -10.36 -4.41 -4.75
C THR A 341 -9.89 -5.55 -5.65
N ALA A 342 -8.85 -6.30 -5.24
CA ALA A 342 -8.39 -7.46 -5.99
C ALA A 342 -9.41 -8.61 -5.96
N GLY A 343 -10.08 -8.83 -4.82
CA GLY A 343 -11.15 -9.82 -4.71
C GLY A 343 -12.36 -9.44 -5.57
N ALA A 344 -12.71 -8.16 -5.67
CA ALA A 344 -13.72 -7.72 -6.63
C ALA A 344 -13.32 -8.04 -8.08
N ALA A 345 -12.08 -7.75 -8.49
CA ALA A 345 -11.60 -8.12 -9.82
C ALA A 345 -11.65 -9.65 -10.07
N ILE A 346 -11.30 -10.46 -9.06
CA ILE A 346 -11.41 -11.91 -9.12
C ILE A 346 -12.87 -12.34 -9.27
N ILE A 347 -13.79 -11.79 -8.47
CA ILE A 347 -15.23 -12.11 -8.51
C ILE A 347 -15.82 -11.77 -9.88
N ILE A 348 -15.50 -10.60 -10.43
CA ILE A 348 -15.97 -10.16 -11.75
C ILE A 348 -15.61 -11.21 -12.79
N VAL A 349 -14.34 -11.61 -12.88
CA VAL A 349 -13.89 -12.52 -13.94
C VAL A 349 -14.24 -13.98 -13.66
N PHE A 350 -14.26 -14.41 -12.40
CA PHE A 350 -14.59 -15.79 -12.03
C PHE A 350 -16.05 -16.13 -12.29
N TYR A 351 -16.96 -15.20 -12.01
CA TYR A 351 -18.40 -15.37 -12.22
C TYR A 351 -18.87 -14.90 -13.59
N THR A 352 -18.02 -14.24 -14.37
CA THR A 352 -18.29 -14.03 -15.80
C THR A 352 -18.23 -15.39 -16.49
N PRO A 353 -19.30 -15.84 -17.18
CA PRO A 353 -19.27 -17.14 -17.78
C PRO A 353 -18.20 -17.27 -18.88
N PRO A 354 -17.49 -18.42 -18.97
CA PRO A 354 -17.72 -19.67 -18.22
C PRO A 354 -17.28 -19.58 -16.74
N VAL A 355 -18.21 -19.88 -15.82
CA VAL A 355 -17.97 -19.73 -14.38
C VAL A 355 -16.87 -20.67 -13.92
N GLY A 356 -15.77 -20.11 -13.44
CA GLY A 356 -14.62 -20.87 -12.99
C GLY A 356 -13.34 -20.07 -12.98
N LEU A 357 -12.26 -20.74 -12.56
CA LEU A 357 -10.94 -20.13 -12.53
C LEU A 357 -10.35 -20.08 -13.95
N GLY A 358 -10.28 -18.88 -14.53
CA GLY A 358 -9.58 -18.59 -15.78
C GLY A 358 -8.18 -18.02 -15.55
N CYS A 359 -7.48 -17.69 -16.65
CA CYS A 359 -6.14 -17.09 -16.59
C CYS A 359 -6.15 -15.72 -15.89
N CYS A 360 -7.12 -14.86 -16.21
CA CYS A 360 -7.28 -13.54 -15.59
C CYS A 360 -7.54 -13.64 -14.08
N SER A 361 -8.57 -14.36 -13.67
CA SER A 361 -8.91 -14.54 -12.24
C SER A 361 -7.79 -15.22 -11.46
N GLY A 362 -7.11 -16.20 -12.07
CA GLY A 362 -5.95 -16.87 -11.46
C GLY A 362 -4.75 -15.93 -11.31
N ALA A 363 -4.50 -15.08 -12.31
CA ALA A 363 -3.42 -14.11 -12.26
C ALA A 363 -3.64 -13.02 -11.20
N TYR A 364 -4.86 -12.52 -11.05
CA TYR A 364 -5.21 -11.59 -9.96
C TYR A 364 -5.16 -12.26 -8.58
N LEU A 365 -5.55 -13.53 -8.48
CA LEU A 365 -5.41 -14.30 -7.24
C LEU A 365 -3.94 -14.44 -6.83
N VAL A 366 -3.04 -14.76 -7.78
CA VAL A 366 -1.59 -14.80 -7.54
C VAL A 366 -1.09 -13.42 -7.09
N TYR A 367 -1.50 -12.35 -7.78
CA TYR A 367 -1.11 -10.99 -7.41
C TYR A 367 -1.54 -10.62 -5.97
N ALA A 368 -2.80 -10.91 -5.62
CA ALA A 368 -3.35 -10.63 -4.30
C ALA A 368 -2.65 -11.43 -3.19
N ALA A 369 -2.48 -12.74 -3.41
CA ALA A 369 -1.79 -13.63 -2.47
C ALA A 369 -0.33 -13.21 -2.27
N MET A 370 0.39 -12.91 -3.36
CA MET A 370 1.77 -12.43 -3.28
C MET A 370 1.87 -11.10 -2.54
N SER A 371 0.95 -10.15 -2.76
CA SER A 371 0.91 -8.91 -1.97
C SER A 371 0.77 -9.19 -0.48
N THR A 372 -0.15 -10.08 -0.08
CA THR A 372 -0.30 -10.41 1.34
C THR A 372 0.95 -11.10 1.91
N LEU A 373 1.58 -11.99 1.16
CA LEU A 373 2.81 -12.66 1.58
C LEU A 373 3.95 -11.65 1.77
N ILE A 374 4.14 -10.73 0.81
CA ILE A 374 5.14 -9.66 0.91
C ILE A 374 4.91 -8.83 2.18
N TRP A 375 3.66 -8.42 2.44
CA TRP A 375 3.32 -7.68 3.65
C TRP A 375 3.63 -8.45 4.93
N VAL A 376 3.30 -9.75 5.01
CA VAL A 376 3.64 -10.61 6.16
C VAL A 376 5.14 -10.68 6.36
N LEU A 377 5.92 -10.90 5.29
CA LEU A 377 7.38 -10.99 5.35
C LEU A 377 8.01 -9.68 5.88
N LEU A 378 7.58 -8.54 5.34
CA LEU A 378 8.10 -7.23 5.72
C LEU A 378 7.70 -6.83 7.15
N THR A 379 6.45 -7.08 7.54
CA THR A 379 5.97 -6.79 8.90
C THR A 379 6.66 -7.66 9.93
N THR A 380 6.83 -8.95 9.63
CA THR A 380 7.56 -9.89 10.51
C THR A 380 9.02 -9.47 10.66
N SER A 381 9.68 -9.06 9.57
CA SER A 381 11.04 -8.52 9.62
C SER A 381 11.12 -7.28 10.53
N SER A 382 10.20 -6.32 10.42
CA SER A 382 10.19 -5.13 11.29
C SER A 382 10.00 -5.47 12.77
N ILE A 383 9.08 -6.38 13.10
CA ILE A 383 8.88 -6.85 14.48
C ILE A 383 10.18 -7.49 15.01
N LEU A 384 10.89 -8.23 14.16
CA LEU A 384 12.15 -8.87 14.52
C LEU A 384 13.27 -7.84 14.75
N THR A 385 13.34 -6.80 13.92
CA THR A 385 14.27 -5.67 14.12
C THR A 385 14.02 -4.97 15.46
N HIS A 386 12.75 -4.73 15.80
CA HIS A 386 12.37 -4.17 17.10
C HIS A 386 12.75 -5.08 18.28
N PHE A 387 12.53 -6.39 18.14
CA PHE A 387 12.95 -7.37 19.14
C PHE A 387 14.47 -7.33 19.36
N LEU A 388 15.25 -7.33 18.27
CA LEU A 388 16.72 -7.23 18.32
C LEU A 388 17.17 -5.93 19.02
N ALA A 389 16.57 -4.80 18.68
CA ALA A 389 16.89 -3.50 19.27
C ALA A 389 16.61 -3.49 20.78
N THR A 390 15.44 -4.02 21.19
CA THR A 390 15.04 -4.11 22.58
C THR A 390 15.97 -5.02 23.39
N SER A 391 16.27 -6.22 22.88
CA SER A 391 17.16 -7.18 23.56
C SER A 391 18.57 -6.63 23.75
N ARG A 392 19.15 -5.97 22.74
CA ARG A 392 20.48 -5.35 22.84
C ARG A 392 20.52 -4.22 23.87
N THR A 393 19.47 -3.39 23.91
CA THR A 393 19.38 -2.28 24.84
C THR A 393 19.30 -2.77 26.28
N CYS A 394 18.47 -3.80 26.54
CA CYS A 394 18.36 -4.43 27.85
C CYS A 394 19.70 -5.02 28.32
N ALA A 395 20.38 -5.78 27.45
CA ALA A 395 21.69 -6.38 27.77
C ALA A 395 22.77 -5.33 28.11
N ARG A 396 22.76 -4.18 27.44
CA ARG A 396 23.69 -3.08 27.73
C ARG A 396 23.43 -2.45 29.11
N SER A 397 22.16 -2.38 29.53
CA SER A 397 21.77 -1.78 30.80
C SER A 397 22.15 -2.63 32.02
N THR A 398 22.11 -3.95 31.92
CA THR A 398 22.38 -4.85 33.06
C THR A 398 23.86 -5.10 33.33
N SER A 399 24.78 -4.57 32.50
CA SER A 399 26.23 -4.85 32.59
C SER A 399 26.55 -6.35 32.71
N GLU A 400 25.66 -7.22 32.24
CA GLU A 400 25.87 -8.66 32.18
C GLU A 400 26.63 -8.97 30.90
N HIS A 401 27.70 -9.76 31.01
CA HIS A 401 28.28 -10.39 29.84
C HIS A 401 27.21 -11.27 29.19
N LEU A 402 26.78 -10.88 27.98
CA LEU A 402 25.81 -11.64 27.18
C LEU A 402 26.25 -13.10 27.13
N SER A 403 25.43 -14.02 27.64
CA SER A 403 25.77 -15.43 27.61
C SER A 403 26.00 -15.86 26.16
N SER A 404 26.98 -16.73 25.93
CA SER A 404 27.34 -17.21 24.59
C SER A 404 26.12 -17.73 23.81
N ASP A 405 25.15 -18.31 24.51
CA ASP A 405 23.92 -18.82 23.89
C ASP A 405 22.93 -17.72 23.51
N HIS A 406 22.78 -16.66 24.31
CA HIS A 406 21.92 -15.52 23.95
C HIS A 406 22.45 -14.78 22.72
N ASP A 407 23.77 -14.64 22.59
CA ASP A 407 24.42 -14.05 21.41
C ASP A 407 24.18 -14.88 20.13
N LYS A 408 24.17 -16.22 20.24
CA LYS A 408 23.81 -17.10 19.10
C LYS A 408 22.37 -16.91 18.66
N VAL A 409 21.42 -16.83 19.62
CA VAL A 409 20.01 -16.59 19.32
C VAL A 409 19.84 -15.24 18.62
N LEU A 410 20.47 -14.19 19.14
CA LEU A 410 20.39 -12.85 18.56
C LEU A 410 20.94 -12.81 17.12
N ARG A 411 22.06 -13.49 16.84
CA ARG A 411 22.61 -13.62 15.48
C ARG A 411 21.71 -14.40 14.53
N PHE A 412 21.08 -15.48 15.02
CA PHE A 412 20.10 -16.23 14.21
C PHE A 412 18.90 -15.35 13.85
N VAL A 413 18.35 -14.65 14.84
CA VAL A 413 17.25 -13.71 14.68
C VAL A 413 17.61 -12.59 13.69
N GLN A 414 18.81 -12.02 13.79
CA GLN A 414 19.31 -11.03 12.84
C GLN A 414 19.44 -11.58 11.41
N THR A 415 19.93 -12.81 11.26
CA THR A 415 20.02 -13.46 9.94
C THR A 415 18.64 -13.68 9.33
N LEU A 416 17.69 -14.12 10.15
CA LEU A 416 16.30 -14.32 9.74
C LEU A 416 15.62 -13.01 9.34
N GLU A 417 15.85 -11.93 10.10
CA GLU A 417 15.34 -10.59 9.80
C GLU A 417 15.80 -10.12 8.41
N ILE A 418 17.11 -10.16 8.17
CA ILE A 418 17.70 -9.75 6.88
C ILE A 418 17.16 -10.63 5.74
N PHE A 419 17.03 -11.94 5.98
CA PHE A 419 16.48 -12.87 5.00
C PHE A 419 15.02 -12.53 4.64
N LEU A 420 14.15 -12.33 5.63
CA LEU A 420 12.75 -11.96 5.44
C LEU A 420 12.61 -10.61 4.75
N CYS A 421 13.42 -9.62 5.11
CA CYS A 421 13.45 -8.30 4.47
C CYS A 421 13.80 -8.39 2.98
N ARG A 422 14.86 -9.13 2.63
CA ARG A 422 15.27 -9.35 1.23
C ARG A 422 14.22 -10.16 0.47
N LEU A 423 13.66 -11.19 1.11
CA LEU A 423 12.59 -12.00 0.56
C LEU A 423 11.26 -11.23 0.45
N GLY A 424 11.07 -10.11 1.13
CA GLY A 424 9.92 -9.24 0.91
C GLY A 424 10.10 -8.34 -0.31
N LYS A 425 11.29 -7.75 -0.48
CA LYS A 425 11.60 -6.81 -1.57
C LYS A 425 11.68 -7.47 -2.94
N SER A 426 12.37 -8.59 -3.07
CA SER A 426 12.57 -9.24 -4.37
C SER A 426 11.24 -9.71 -5.01
N PRO A 427 10.33 -10.39 -4.29
CA PRO A 427 9.02 -10.74 -4.81
C PRO A 427 8.12 -9.54 -5.05
N ALA A 428 8.29 -8.40 -4.35
CA ALA A 428 7.54 -7.18 -4.66
C ALA A 428 7.86 -6.66 -6.07
N ALA A 429 9.13 -6.67 -6.46
CA ALA A 429 9.53 -6.34 -7.83
C ALA A 429 8.93 -7.34 -8.83
N CYS A 430 9.03 -8.64 -8.56
CA CYS A 430 8.42 -9.67 -9.41
C CYS A 430 6.89 -9.54 -9.50
N ASN A 431 6.20 -9.21 -8.40
CA ASN A 431 4.75 -9.07 -8.36
C ASN A 431 4.28 -7.79 -9.07
N THR A 432 5.09 -6.73 -9.03
CA THR A 432 4.88 -5.53 -9.85
C THR A 432 4.99 -5.84 -11.34
N ILE A 433 6.05 -6.54 -11.73
CA ILE A 433 6.23 -6.99 -13.12
C ILE A 433 5.07 -7.90 -13.52
N TRP A 434 4.67 -8.82 -12.64
CA TRP A 434 3.55 -9.73 -12.87
C TRP A 434 2.25 -8.99 -13.18
N ILE A 435 1.82 -8.03 -12.34
CA ILE A 435 0.55 -7.32 -12.58
C ILE A 435 0.56 -6.50 -13.87
N VAL A 436 1.70 -5.87 -14.19
CA VAL A 436 1.86 -5.13 -15.45
C VAL A 436 1.83 -6.08 -16.65
N LEU A 437 2.56 -7.21 -16.60
CA LEU A 437 2.54 -8.22 -17.64
C LEU A 437 1.14 -8.79 -17.83
N VAL A 438 0.44 -9.13 -16.75
CA VAL A 438 -0.94 -9.64 -16.81
C VAL A 438 -1.84 -8.67 -17.56
N CYS A 439 -1.77 -7.37 -17.27
CA CYS A 439 -2.53 -6.36 -18.00
C CYS A 439 -2.13 -6.31 -19.50
N MET A 440 -0.83 -6.38 -19.82
CA MET A 440 -0.36 -6.41 -21.21
C MET A 440 -0.83 -7.67 -21.96
N LEU A 441 -0.79 -8.84 -21.31
CA LEU A 441 -1.23 -10.11 -21.89
C LEU A 441 -2.75 -10.15 -22.11
N GLN A 442 -3.51 -9.50 -21.22
CA GLN A 442 -4.95 -9.38 -21.31
C GLN A 442 -5.37 -8.53 -22.51
N PHE A 443 -4.76 -7.35 -22.70
CA PHE A 443 -5.03 -6.51 -23.87
C PHE A 443 -4.39 -7.06 -25.16
N GLY A 444 -3.34 -7.88 -25.04
CA GLY A 444 -2.54 -8.40 -26.15
C GLY A 444 -3.15 -9.60 -26.89
N SER A 445 -4.41 -9.93 -26.69
CA SER A 445 -5.11 -11.13 -27.23
C SER A 445 -4.54 -12.48 -26.77
N ILE A 446 -3.52 -12.50 -25.89
CA ILE A 446 -2.90 -13.76 -25.41
C ILE A 446 -3.85 -14.50 -24.47
N PHE A 447 -4.57 -13.78 -23.61
CA PHE A 447 -5.65 -14.37 -22.81
C PHE A 447 -6.91 -14.71 -23.61
N GLY A 448 -6.96 -14.30 -24.89
CA GLY A 448 -8.03 -14.66 -25.82
C GLY A 448 -7.94 -16.06 -26.41
N GLN A 449 -6.96 -16.88 -26.02
CA GLN A 449 -6.86 -18.27 -26.45
C GLN A 449 -7.95 -19.14 -25.82
N CYS A 450 -8.37 -20.20 -26.52
CA CYS A 450 -9.35 -21.19 -26.04
C CYS A 450 -9.03 -21.73 -24.62
N TYR A 451 -7.76 -21.80 -24.23
CA TYR A 451 -7.36 -22.27 -22.90
C TYR A 451 -7.76 -21.29 -21.80
N CYS A 452 -7.41 -20.01 -21.98
CA CYS A 452 -7.69 -18.96 -21.00
C CYS A 452 -9.16 -18.55 -21.04
N PHE A 453 -9.72 -18.40 -22.24
CA PHE A 453 -11.10 -17.99 -22.45
C PHE A 453 -12.11 -19.05 -21.98
N GLY A 454 -11.81 -20.33 -22.21
CA GLY A 454 -12.67 -21.44 -21.78
C GLY A 454 -12.58 -21.79 -20.29
N SER A 455 -11.83 -21.02 -19.48
CA SER A 455 -11.56 -21.29 -18.05
C SER A 455 -11.05 -22.72 -17.79
N VAL A 456 -10.16 -23.22 -18.66
CA VAL A 456 -9.63 -24.61 -18.58
C VAL A 456 -8.91 -24.88 -17.27
N LEU A 457 -8.25 -23.87 -16.71
CA LEU A 457 -7.52 -23.96 -15.44
C LEU A 457 -8.43 -24.48 -14.30
N GLY A 458 -9.65 -23.95 -14.18
CA GLY A 458 -10.64 -24.37 -13.18
C GLY A 458 -11.54 -25.53 -13.63
N LEU A 459 -12.07 -25.47 -14.86
CA LEU A 459 -13.10 -26.41 -15.34
C LEU A 459 -12.55 -27.71 -15.92
N ARG A 460 -11.26 -27.74 -16.29
CA ARG A 460 -10.59 -28.90 -16.90
C ARG A 460 -11.39 -29.48 -18.07
N SER A 461 -11.93 -30.70 -17.92
CA SER A 461 -12.71 -31.39 -18.96
C SER A 461 -14.08 -30.78 -19.24
N ARG A 462 -14.58 -29.90 -18.35
CA ARG A 462 -15.86 -29.19 -18.51
C ARG A 462 -15.71 -27.79 -19.11
N ALA A 463 -14.51 -27.44 -19.57
CA ALA A 463 -14.21 -26.14 -20.14
C ALA A 463 -14.98 -25.90 -21.44
N CYS A 464 -15.55 -24.71 -21.57
CA CYS A 464 -16.32 -24.29 -22.73
C CYS A 464 -16.14 -22.79 -22.97
N ASP A 465 -16.19 -22.40 -24.23
CA ASP A 465 -16.14 -21.03 -24.70
C ASP A 465 -17.58 -20.57 -24.99
N ILE A 466 -18.00 -19.45 -24.41
CA ILE A 466 -19.37 -18.95 -24.51
C ILE A 466 -19.44 -17.88 -25.60
N LEU A 467 -20.26 -18.12 -26.61
CA LEU A 467 -20.39 -17.28 -27.80
C LEU A 467 -21.53 -16.26 -27.67
N ILE A 468 -22.64 -16.67 -27.05
CA ILE A 468 -23.81 -15.83 -26.82
C ILE A 468 -24.19 -15.94 -25.36
N ILE A 469 -24.34 -14.79 -24.70
CA ILE A 469 -24.67 -14.68 -23.29
C ILE A 469 -25.70 -13.56 -23.09
N ASP A 470 -26.60 -13.76 -22.12
CA ASP A 470 -27.49 -12.69 -21.65
C ASP A 470 -26.65 -11.62 -20.94
N ALA A 471 -26.86 -10.36 -21.28
CA ALA A 471 -26.21 -9.21 -20.65
C ALA A 471 -26.38 -9.22 -19.12
N ASN A 472 -27.49 -9.75 -18.60
CA ASN A 472 -27.73 -9.87 -17.16
C ASN A 472 -26.72 -10.77 -16.44
N GLU A 473 -26.22 -11.81 -17.09
CA GLU A 473 -25.26 -12.76 -16.50
C GLU A 473 -23.85 -12.17 -16.37
N VAL A 474 -23.53 -11.15 -17.18
CA VAL A 474 -22.26 -10.40 -17.07
C VAL A 474 -22.42 -9.21 -16.12
N THR A 475 -23.58 -8.53 -16.17
CA THR A 475 -23.83 -7.31 -15.40
C THR A 475 -23.91 -7.57 -13.89
N ARG A 476 -24.47 -8.71 -13.47
CA ARG A 476 -24.65 -9.03 -12.04
C ARG A 476 -23.32 -9.23 -11.28
N PRO A 477 -22.40 -10.10 -11.72
CA PRO A 477 -21.07 -10.20 -11.11
C PRO A 477 -20.32 -8.88 -11.10
N TRP A 478 -20.46 -8.12 -12.18
CA TRP A 478 -19.84 -6.82 -12.31
C TRP A 478 -20.34 -5.81 -11.27
N LEU A 479 -21.66 -5.66 -11.12
CA LEU A 479 -22.25 -4.77 -10.12
C LEU A 479 -21.86 -5.17 -8.69
N GLY A 480 -21.83 -6.47 -8.41
CA GLY A 480 -21.37 -7.00 -7.13
C GLY A 480 -19.89 -6.68 -6.86
N GLY A 481 -19.02 -6.84 -7.86
CA GLY A 481 -17.61 -6.50 -7.77
C GLY A 481 -17.36 -5.01 -7.55
N VAL A 482 -18.01 -4.15 -8.34
CA VAL A 482 -17.90 -2.69 -8.17
C VAL A 482 -18.38 -2.26 -6.79
N GLY A 483 -19.54 -2.76 -6.35
CA GLY A 483 -20.07 -2.48 -5.01
C GLY A 483 -19.10 -2.90 -3.89
N PHE A 484 -18.44 -4.06 -4.05
CA PHE A 484 -17.46 -4.54 -3.09
C PHE A 484 -16.18 -3.69 -3.05
N ALA A 485 -15.62 -3.34 -4.22
CA ALA A 485 -14.44 -2.49 -4.33
C ALA A 485 -14.67 -1.05 -3.86
N CYS A 486 -15.79 -0.44 -4.26
CA CYS A 486 -16.17 0.89 -3.79
C CYS A 486 -16.46 0.87 -2.29
N GLY A 487 -17.15 -0.16 -1.79
CA GLY A 487 -17.44 -0.32 -0.36
C GLY A 487 -16.18 -0.41 0.49
N SER A 488 -15.20 -1.24 0.09
CA SER A 488 -13.93 -1.34 0.82
C SER A 488 -13.12 -0.05 0.79
N ALA A 489 -13.09 0.65 -0.36
CA ALA A 489 -12.41 1.94 -0.50
C ALA A 489 -13.07 3.03 0.35
N VAL A 490 -14.41 3.11 0.36
CA VAL A 490 -15.16 4.08 1.18
C VAL A 490 -14.92 3.83 2.67
N LEU A 491 -14.96 2.57 3.11
CA LEU A 491 -14.66 2.22 4.50
C LEU A 491 -13.23 2.61 4.88
N PHE A 492 -12.27 2.34 4.00
CA PHE A 492 -10.87 2.70 4.22
C PHE A 492 -10.69 4.22 4.31
N VAL A 493 -11.21 5.00 3.35
CA VAL A 493 -11.12 6.47 3.35
C VAL A 493 -11.87 7.08 4.54
N GLY A 494 -13.04 6.52 4.88
CA GLY A 494 -13.79 6.93 6.06
C GLY A 494 -12.98 6.75 7.34
N PHE A 495 -12.32 5.60 7.48
CA PHE A 495 -11.39 5.35 8.59
C PHE A 495 -10.25 6.38 8.60
N ILE A 496 -9.55 6.59 7.49
CA ILE A 496 -8.44 7.56 7.41
C ILE A 496 -8.91 8.96 7.82
N ASN A 497 -10.03 9.44 7.29
CA ASN A 497 -10.57 10.77 7.61
C ASN A 497 -11.02 10.88 9.07
N LEU A 498 -11.53 9.82 9.70
CA LEU A 498 -11.90 9.84 11.12
C LEU A 498 -10.69 10.07 12.03
N PHE A 499 -9.55 9.43 11.73
CA PHE A 499 -8.33 9.60 12.51
C PHE A 499 -7.57 10.89 12.16
N ILE A 500 -7.68 11.39 10.93
CA ILE A 500 -7.10 12.69 10.53
C ILE A 500 -7.81 13.86 11.18
N ASN A 501 -9.14 13.88 11.14
CA ASN A 501 -9.94 15.04 11.58
C ASN A 501 -10.09 15.11 13.10
N ALA A 502 -9.53 14.14 13.84
CA ALA A 502 -9.37 14.27 15.29
C ALA A 502 -8.36 15.36 15.69
N LYS A 503 -7.60 15.92 14.73
CA LYS A 503 -6.69 17.05 14.93
C LYS A 503 -7.43 18.31 15.38
N PRO A 504 -7.19 18.85 16.59
CA PRO A 504 -7.60 20.21 16.89
C PRO A 504 -6.85 21.16 15.94
N THR A 505 -7.61 21.99 15.22
CA THR A 505 -7.07 23.05 14.37
C THR A 505 -6.20 23.98 15.21
N ILE A 506 -4.92 24.08 14.83
CA ILE A 506 -3.97 25.06 15.35
C ILE A 506 -4.45 26.42 14.84
N PHE A 507 -5.17 27.17 15.67
CA PHE A 507 -5.31 28.61 15.52
C PHE A 507 -5.04 29.27 16.87
N PRO A 508 -4.43 30.46 16.84
CA PRO A 508 -3.66 31.06 17.93
C PRO A 508 -4.48 31.44 19.16
#